data_AF-A0A355CG08-F1
#
_entry.id   AF-A0A355CG08-F1
#
_cell.length_a   1.000
_cell.length_b   1.000
_cell.length_c   1.000
_cell.angle_alpha   90.00
_cell.angle_beta   90.00
_cell.angle_gamma   90.00
#
_symmetry.space_group_name_H-M   'P 1'
#
loop_
_entity.id
_entity.type
_entity.pdbx_description
1 polymer ?
#
loop_
_entity_poly.entity_id
_entity_poly.type
_entity_poly.pdbx_seq_one_letter_code
_entity_poly.pdbx_strand_id
1 'polypeptide(L)'
;MTRKEAVRRIEQAADEKLKELDLAGLNLNELPLEIVKCTNLTELDLRDNQITSIPEAIGQLSGLRGLDLSRNQITSIPEAIGQLSSLIALLLCENQITSIPEAIGQLSNLRGLEFGQNQITSIPEAIGQLFNLEYLLFYENQITSIPEVIGQLSNLKYLILCENQITSIPKVIGQLSNLEYLLLYENQITSIPEVIGQLSNLKCLNLRENQITSIPEVIGQLSNLESLNLSENQITSIPEVIGQLSNLKGLFLPNNQITEIPEVIRNMKYLEKLDLRGNPVPISPQVLGQGQDDESCGDLRTILDSYFHTRNLALPELDAERQKIESEGYFDAETLQDARQRITASIVQRQGQAGFRRKLLIAYGGRCPITDCDVESAIEAAHIIPYQGTQTNHPTNGLPLRADIHTLFDLHLVSIRPDTNEVVIAPALVGTCYQDLADRKLTLPQDQKTAPNQNALSKHYEAFLSKCKSGQLKRL
;
A
#
# COMPACT_ATOMS: atom_id res chain seq x y z
N MET A 1 -44.04 9.19 -34.45
CA MET A 1 -43.92 10.64 -34.74
C MET A 1 -42.45 11.08 -34.86
N THR A 2 -41.50 10.13 -34.81
CA THR A 2 -40.11 10.33 -34.36
C THR A 2 -39.13 10.63 -35.51
N ARG A 3 -39.12 9.79 -36.56
CA ARG A 3 -38.25 9.97 -37.72
C ARG A 3 -38.54 11.24 -38.55
N LYS A 4 -39.82 11.59 -38.74
CA LYS A 4 -40.20 12.76 -39.56
C LYS A 4 -39.70 14.07 -38.94
N GLU A 5 -39.72 14.17 -37.61
CA GLU A 5 -39.20 15.33 -36.90
C GLU A 5 -37.67 15.41 -37.04
N ALA A 6 -36.95 14.29 -36.90
CA ALA A 6 -35.51 14.27 -37.13
C ALA A 6 -35.14 14.69 -38.56
N VAL A 7 -35.82 14.16 -39.58
CA VAL A 7 -35.60 14.57 -40.98
C VAL A 7 -35.85 16.06 -41.17
N ARG A 8 -36.94 16.60 -40.59
CA ARG A 8 -37.23 18.04 -40.65
C ARG A 8 -36.11 18.88 -40.02
N ARG A 9 -35.62 18.50 -38.84
CA ARG A 9 -34.50 19.20 -38.17
C ARG A 9 -33.21 19.12 -38.99
N ILE A 10 -32.93 17.97 -39.58
CA ILE A 10 -31.79 17.76 -40.48
C ILE A 10 -31.89 18.68 -41.71
N GLU A 11 -33.05 18.73 -42.36
CA GLU A 11 -33.25 19.59 -43.54
C GLU A 11 -33.09 21.07 -43.18
N GLN A 12 -33.67 21.51 -42.06
CA GLN A 12 -33.48 22.86 -41.56
C GLN A 12 -32.01 23.15 -41.25
N ALA A 13 -31.30 22.23 -40.59
CA ALA A 13 -29.89 22.40 -40.26
C ALA A 13 -29.01 22.50 -41.51
N ALA A 14 -29.33 21.73 -42.55
CA ALA A 14 -28.65 21.81 -43.83
C ALA A 14 -28.89 23.15 -44.54
N ASP A 15 -30.14 23.62 -44.58
CA ASP A 15 -30.52 24.88 -45.23
C ASP A 15 -29.91 26.10 -44.52
N GLU A 16 -29.94 26.10 -43.19
CA GLU A 16 -29.41 27.18 -42.34
C GLU A 16 -27.88 27.07 -42.11
N LYS A 17 -27.25 25.98 -42.57
CA LYS A 17 -25.83 25.68 -42.37
C LYS A 17 -25.41 25.72 -40.90
N LEU A 18 -26.22 25.09 -40.06
CA LEU A 18 -25.94 25.02 -38.63
C LEU A 18 -24.64 24.26 -38.35
N LYS A 19 -23.99 24.64 -37.24
CA LYS A 19 -22.80 23.97 -36.72
C LYS A 19 -23.12 22.90 -35.70
N GLU A 20 -24.28 22.99 -35.07
CA GLU A 20 -24.70 22.12 -33.99
C GLU A 20 -26.09 21.59 -34.33
N LEU A 21 -26.31 20.29 -34.12
CA LEU A 21 -27.60 19.66 -34.34
C LEU A 21 -27.91 18.68 -33.20
N ASP A 22 -29.04 18.96 -32.53
CA ASP A 22 -29.60 18.14 -31.46
C ASP A 22 -30.77 17.29 -31.97
N LEU A 23 -30.54 15.98 -31.98
CA LEU A 23 -31.49 14.92 -32.28
C LEU A 23 -31.70 13.97 -31.08
N ALA A 24 -31.36 14.41 -29.87
CA ALA A 24 -31.48 13.62 -28.66
C ALA A 24 -32.94 13.33 -28.28
N GLY A 25 -33.20 12.19 -27.66
CA GLY A 25 -34.53 11.88 -27.07
C GLY A 25 -35.65 11.69 -28.10
N LEU A 26 -35.32 11.56 -29.39
CA LEU A 26 -36.31 11.49 -30.47
C LEU A 26 -36.86 10.09 -30.70
N ASN A 27 -36.42 9.07 -29.94
CA ASN A 27 -36.78 7.66 -30.14
C ASN A 27 -36.51 7.20 -31.59
N LEU A 28 -35.34 7.53 -32.11
CA LEU A 28 -34.86 7.11 -33.42
C LEU A 28 -34.31 5.69 -33.36
N ASN A 29 -34.77 4.81 -34.24
CA ASN A 29 -34.21 3.46 -34.40
C ASN A 29 -33.02 3.44 -35.36
N GLU A 30 -32.92 4.45 -36.21
CA GLU A 30 -31.86 4.63 -37.21
C GLU A 30 -31.61 6.13 -37.41
N LEU A 31 -30.36 6.49 -37.68
CA LEU A 31 -29.99 7.83 -38.10
C LEU A 31 -30.46 8.06 -39.55
N PRO A 32 -31.28 9.08 -39.84
CA PRO A 32 -31.70 9.36 -41.22
C PRO A 32 -30.50 9.71 -42.11
N LEU A 33 -30.40 9.08 -43.28
CA LEU A 33 -29.29 9.28 -44.21
C LEU A 33 -29.21 10.70 -44.75
N GLU A 34 -30.29 11.47 -44.67
CA GLU A 34 -30.32 12.90 -45.00
C GLU A 34 -29.32 13.73 -44.18
N ILE A 35 -28.82 13.20 -43.05
CA ILE A 35 -27.80 13.86 -42.21
C ILE A 35 -26.56 14.28 -43.02
N VAL A 36 -26.22 13.55 -44.10
CA VAL A 36 -25.08 13.88 -44.98
C VAL A 36 -25.20 15.24 -45.66
N LYS A 37 -26.41 15.82 -45.72
CA LYS A 37 -26.61 17.19 -46.25
C LYS A 37 -26.01 18.25 -45.31
N CYS A 38 -25.83 17.95 -44.03
CA CYS A 38 -25.39 18.88 -43.00
C CYS A 38 -23.86 18.98 -42.92
N THR A 39 -23.20 19.30 -44.04
CA THR A 39 -21.72 19.29 -44.16
C THR A 39 -21.00 20.37 -43.34
N ASN A 40 -21.73 21.33 -42.76
CA ASN A 40 -21.17 22.37 -41.88
C ASN A 40 -21.21 22.00 -40.39
N LEU A 41 -21.77 20.84 -40.04
CA LEU A 41 -21.86 20.41 -38.65
C LEU A 41 -20.47 20.17 -38.05
N THR A 42 -20.30 20.71 -36.85
CA THR A 42 -19.17 20.45 -35.96
C THR A 42 -19.60 19.66 -34.74
N GLU A 43 -20.86 19.74 -34.31
CA GLU A 43 -21.38 18.99 -33.16
C GLU A 43 -22.68 18.29 -33.55
N LEU A 44 -22.79 17.00 -33.23
CA LEU A 44 -23.98 16.20 -33.45
C LEU A 44 -24.32 15.41 -32.18
N ASP A 45 -25.49 15.70 -31.61
CA ASP A 45 -26.03 15.02 -30.44
C ASP A 45 -27.17 14.07 -30.85
N LEU A 46 -26.96 12.78 -30.61
CA LEU A 46 -27.88 11.68 -30.91
C LEU A 46 -28.20 10.86 -29.66
N ARG A 47 -27.93 11.37 -28.45
CA ARG A 47 -28.14 10.61 -27.22
C ARG A 47 -29.60 10.27 -26.95
N ASP A 48 -29.83 9.31 -26.05
CA ASP A 48 -31.17 8.93 -25.59
C ASP A 48 -32.11 8.55 -26.77
N ASN A 49 -31.61 7.73 -27.69
CA ASN A 49 -32.37 7.19 -28.81
C ASN A 49 -32.38 5.65 -28.76
N GLN A 50 -32.82 5.00 -29.83
CA GLN A 50 -32.90 3.54 -29.97
C GLN A 50 -32.08 3.07 -31.18
N ILE A 51 -31.03 3.82 -31.55
CA ILE A 51 -30.24 3.57 -32.75
C ILE A 51 -29.48 2.26 -32.58
N THR A 52 -29.64 1.34 -33.53
CA THR A 52 -28.99 0.02 -33.47
C THR A 52 -27.69 -0.07 -34.28
N SER A 53 -27.51 0.84 -35.24
CA SER A 53 -26.30 0.92 -36.06
C SER A 53 -26.01 2.35 -36.51
N ILE A 54 -24.73 2.66 -36.66
CA ILE A 54 -24.25 3.91 -37.25
C ILE A 54 -24.09 3.66 -38.76
N PRO A 55 -24.71 4.45 -39.66
CA PRO A 55 -24.57 4.24 -41.09
C PRO A 55 -23.18 4.63 -41.59
N GLU A 56 -22.65 3.92 -42.60
CA GLU A 56 -21.38 4.26 -43.28
C GLU A 56 -21.34 5.72 -43.78
N ALA A 57 -22.52 6.27 -44.09
CA ALA A 57 -22.68 7.66 -44.52
C ALA A 57 -22.18 8.68 -43.48
N ILE A 58 -22.02 8.31 -42.20
CA ILE A 58 -21.50 9.20 -41.15
C ILE A 58 -20.13 9.79 -41.53
N GLY A 59 -19.28 9.01 -42.22
CA GLY A 59 -17.94 9.43 -42.61
C GLY A 59 -17.89 10.64 -43.55
N GLN A 60 -19.03 11.02 -44.16
CA GLN A 60 -19.13 12.21 -45.00
C GLN A 60 -19.12 13.52 -44.18
N LEU A 61 -19.37 13.45 -42.88
CA LEU A 61 -19.40 14.60 -41.98
C LEU A 61 -18.00 14.90 -41.41
N SER A 62 -17.00 15.02 -42.29
CA SER A 62 -15.58 15.17 -41.92
C SER A 62 -15.24 16.44 -41.12
N GLY A 63 -16.16 17.41 -41.06
CA GLY A 63 -16.08 18.61 -40.23
C GLY A 63 -16.51 18.41 -38.76
N LEU A 64 -17.08 17.25 -38.41
CA LEU A 64 -17.49 16.96 -37.04
C LEU A 64 -16.30 16.97 -36.09
N ARG A 65 -16.51 17.61 -34.94
CA ARG A 65 -15.58 17.76 -33.82
C ARG A 65 -16.10 17.05 -32.57
N GLY A 66 -17.41 17.04 -32.34
CA GLY A 66 -18.05 16.20 -31.34
C GLY A 66 -19.19 15.37 -31.91
N LEU A 67 -19.23 14.11 -31.50
CA LEU A 67 -20.29 13.17 -31.83
C LEU A 67 -20.70 12.42 -30.56
N ASP A 68 -21.91 12.67 -30.09
CA ASP A 68 -22.50 11.98 -28.94
C ASP A 68 -23.58 11.01 -29.41
N LEU A 69 -23.34 9.72 -29.18
CA LEU A 69 -24.20 8.59 -29.50
C LEU A 69 -24.56 7.79 -28.24
N SER A 70 -24.37 8.38 -27.06
CA SER A 70 -24.57 7.71 -25.79
C SER A 70 -26.04 7.30 -25.59
N ARG A 71 -26.31 6.27 -24.79
CA ARG A 71 -27.68 5.80 -24.47
C ARG A 71 -28.48 5.43 -25.73
N ASN A 72 -27.93 4.50 -26.48
CA ASN A 72 -28.54 3.92 -27.67
C ASN A 72 -28.47 2.38 -27.60
N GLN A 73 -28.70 1.70 -28.73
CA GLN A 73 -28.64 0.23 -28.82
C GLN A 73 -27.60 -0.21 -29.86
N ILE A 74 -26.55 0.60 -30.06
CA ILE A 74 -25.56 0.41 -31.12
C ILE A 74 -24.78 -0.87 -30.83
N THR A 75 -24.71 -1.76 -31.81
CA THR A 75 -24.00 -3.04 -31.69
C THR A 75 -22.64 -3.05 -32.37
N SER A 76 -22.43 -2.19 -33.37
CA SER A 76 -21.18 -2.08 -34.11
C SER A 76 -20.91 -0.65 -34.59
N ILE A 77 -19.63 -0.36 -34.82
CA ILE A 77 -19.14 0.91 -35.35
C ILE A 77 -18.64 0.66 -36.79
N PRO A 78 -19.07 1.43 -37.80
CA PRO A 78 -18.62 1.28 -39.18
C PRO A 78 -17.17 1.72 -39.35
N GLU A 79 -16.49 1.17 -40.36
CA GLU A 79 -15.12 1.59 -40.73
C GLU A 79 -15.08 3.07 -41.16
N ALA A 80 -16.18 3.61 -41.71
CA ALA A 80 -16.29 5.03 -42.04
C ALA A 80 -16.11 5.97 -40.83
N ILE A 81 -16.15 5.48 -39.58
CA ILE A 81 -15.84 6.33 -38.42
C ILE A 81 -14.47 7.00 -38.55
N GLY A 82 -13.47 6.30 -39.13
CA GLY A 82 -12.12 6.82 -39.32
C GLY A 82 -12.03 8.02 -40.28
N GLN A 83 -13.09 8.28 -41.05
CA GLN A 83 -13.16 9.41 -41.98
C GLN A 83 -13.50 10.74 -41.28
N LEU A 84 -13.92 10.71 -40.00
CA LEU A 84 -14.20 11.89 -39.18
C LEU A 84 -12.89 12.56 -38.70
N SER A 85 -12.06 12.99 -39.64
CA SER A 85 -10.69 13.45 -39.36
C SER A 85 -10.60 14.69 -38.46
N SER A 86 -11.67 15.48 -38.33
CA SER A 86 -11.73 16.64 -37.44
C SER A 86 -12.21 16.32 -36.02
N LEU A 87 -12.55 15.05 -35.72
CA LEU A 87 -13.19 14.65 -34.49
C LEU A 87 -12.25 14.83 -33.29
N ILE A 88 -12.78 15.45 -32.24
CA ILE A 88 -12.10 15.77 -30.97
C ILE A 88 -12.70 14.92 -29.84
N ALA A 89 -14.01 14.71 -29.85
CA ALA A 89 -14.72 13.91 -28.86
C ALA A 89 -15.68 12.92 -29.52
N LEU A 90 -15.58 11.66 -29.12
CA LEU A 90 -16.50 10.59 -29.51
C LEU A 90 -17.05 9.91 -28.25
N LEU A 91 -18.36 10.05 -28.03
CA LEU A 91 -19.05 9.54 -26.86
C LEU A 91 -20.04 8.44 -27.26
N LEU A 92 -19.84 7.22 -26.76
CA LEU A 92 -20.61 6.02 -27.09
C LEU A 92 -21.02 5.25 -25.82
N CYS A 93 -21.15 5.96 -24.68
CA CYS A 93 -21.50 5.36 -23.41
C CYS A 93 -22.91 4.72 -23.45
N GLU A 94 -23.17 3.68 -22.66
CA GLU A 94 -24.48 3.02 -22.55
C GLU A 94 -24.99 2.52 -23.92
N ASN A 95 -24.27 1.58 -24.53
CA ASN A 95 -24.62 0.93 -25.80
C ASN A 95 -24.40 -0.60 -25.72
N GLN A 96 -24.44 -1.31 -26.86
CA GLN A 96 -24.27 -2.77 -26.94
C GLN A 96 -23.07 -3.15 -27.81
N ILE A 97 -22.06 -2.29 -27.86
CA ILE A 97 -20.89 -2.45 -28.75
C ILE A 97 -20.03 -3.60 -28.25
N THR A 98 -19.64 -4.49 -29.16
CA THR A 98 -18.84 -5.67 -28.85
C THR A 98 -17.38 -5.56 -29.29
N SER A 99 -17.11 -4.72 -30.29
CA SER A 99 -15.76 -4.49 -30.84
C SER A 99 -15.63 -3.08 -31.40
N ILE A 100 -14.38 -2.63 -31.51
CA ILE A 100 -14.01 -1.33 -32.09
C ILE A 100 -13.22 -1.59 -33.37
N PRO A 101 -13.55 -0.95 -34.50
CA PRO A 101 -12.84 -1.12 -35.76
C PRO A 101 -11.44 -0.50 -35.71
N GLU A 102 -10.51 -1.06 -36.48
CA GLU A 102 -9.13 -0.52 -36.60
C GLU A 102 -9.13 0.90 -37.18
N ALA A 103 -10.14 1.30 -37.95
CA ALA A 103 -10.32 2.67 -38.41
C ALA A 103 -10.38 3.72 -37.28
N ILE A 104 -10.62 3.33 -36.02
CA ILE A 104 -10.57 4.27 -34.90
C ILE A 104 -9.23 5.00 -34.82
N GLY A 105 -8.11 4.34 -35.20
CA GLY A 105 -6.77 4.93 -35.18
C GLY A 105 -6.58 6.09 -36.16
N GLN A 106 -7.49 6.26 -37.12
CA GLN A 106 -7.44 7.36 -38.10
C GLN A 106 -7.90 8.70 -37.52
N LEU A 107 -8.54 8.70 -36.35
CA LEU A 107 -9.04 9.89 -35.65
C LEU A 107 -7.91 10.68 -34.96
N SER A 108 -6.92 11.11 -35.74
CA SER A 108 -5.68 11.73 -35.24
C SER A 108 -5.86 12.99 -34.37
N ASN A 109 -7.00 13.68 -34.45
CA ASN A 109 -7.32 14.87 -33.64
C ASN A 109 -8.09 14.55 -32.35
N LEU A 110 -8.40 13.27 -32.10
CA LEU A 110 -9.23 12.87 -30.98
C LEU A 110 -8.53 13.13 -29.65
N ARG A 111 -9.25 13.77 -28.73
CA ARG A 111 -8.80 14.08 -27.36
C ARG A 111 -9.62 13.34 -26.32
N GLY A 112 -10.88 13.05 -26.59
CA GLY A 112 -11.75 12.27 -25.71
C GLY A 112 -12.42 11.11 -26.43
N LEU A 113 -12.30 9.92 -25.84
CA LEU A 113 -12.93 8.69 -26.31
C LEU A 113 -13.62 7.98 -25.16
N GLU A 114 -14.94 7.83 -25.24
CA GLU A 114 -15.75 7.20 -24.20
C GLU A 114 -16.59 6.04 -24.76
N PHE A 115 -16.39 4.87 -24.15
CA PHE A 115 -17.05 3.60 -24.45
C PHE A 115 -17.60 2.91 -23.20
N GLY A 116 -17.87 3.68 -22.14
CA GLY A 116 -18.43 3.16 -20.89
C GLY A 116 -19.71 2.34 -21.10
N GLN A 117 -19.98 1.36 -20.24
CA GLN A 117 -21.24 0.59 -20.22
C GLN A 117 -21.56 -0.03 -21.59
N ASN A 118 -20.66 -0.88 -22.08
CA ASN A 118 -20.77 -1.61 -23.35
C ASN A 118 -20.42 -3.11 -23.14
N GLN A 119 -20.22 -3.86 -24.22
CA GLN A 119 -19.89 -5.29 -24.21
C GLN A 119 -18.52 -5.55 -24.87
N ILE A 120 -17.61 -4.58 -24.80
CA ILE A 120 -16.31 -4.65 -25.47
C ILE A 120 -15.40 -5.63 -24.75
N THR A 121 -14.77 -6.51 -25.51
CA THR A 121 -13.89 -7.58 -24.98
C THR A 121 -12.40 -7.25 -25.09
N SER A 122 -12.02 -6.33 -25.98
CA SER A 122 -10.64 -5.90 -26.18
C SER A 122 -10.54 -4.46 -26.72
N ILE A 123 -9.45 -3.79 -26.40
CA ILE A 123 -9.06 -2.50 -26.99
C ILE A 123 -8.17 -2.79 -28.21
N PRO A 124 -8.48 -2.27 -29.42
CA PRO A 124 -7.71 -2.56 -30.63
C PRO A 124 -6.32 -1.92 -30.61
N GLU A 125 -5.36 -2.49 -31.34
CA GLU A 125 -4.00 -1.95 -31.43
C GLU A 125 -3.95 -0.56 -32.08
N ALA A 126 -4.90 -0.26 -32.97
CA ALA A 126 -5.07 1.07 -33.55
C ALA A 126 -5.21 2.21 -32.52
N ILE A 127 -5.60 1.92 -31.27
CA ILE A 127 -5.69 2.97 -30.22
C ILE A 127 -4.35 3.70 -30.05
N GLY A 128 -3.22 3.02 -30.25
CA GLY A 128 -1.88 3.63 -30.13
C GLY A 128 -1.61 4.77 -31.12
N GLN A 129 -2.39 4.87 -32.20
CA GLN A 129 -2.28 5.94 -33.20
C GLN A 129 -2.91 7.26 -32.74
N LEU A 130 -3.67 7.27 -31.64
CA LEU A 130 -4.38 8.44 -31.12
C LEU A 130 -3.47 9.30 -30.23
N PHE A 131 -2.37 9.82 -30.80
CA PHE A 131 -1.33 10.51 -30.04
C PHE A 131 -1.82 11.75 -29.26
N ASN A 132 -2.94 12.37 -29.67
CA ASN A 132 -3.53 13.54 -29.01
C ASN A 132 -4.55 13.18 -27.92
N LEU A 133 -4.78 11.89 -27.65
CA LEU A 133 -5.80 11.46 -26.71
C LEU A 133 -5.43 11.85 -25.28
N GLU A 134 -6.37 12.51 -24.59
CA GLU A 134 -6.23 12.95 -23.19
C GLU A 134 -7.14 12.15 -22.25
N TYR A 135 -8.29 11.68 -22.76
CA TYR A 135 -9.30 10.94 -21.99
C TYR A 135 -9.67 9.64 -22.71
N LEU A 136 -9.40 8.50 -22.05
CA LEU A 136 -9.79 7.16 -22.51
C LEU A 136 -10.66 6.50 -21.43
N LEU A 137 -11.96 6.38 -21.69
CA LEU A 137 -12.96 5.89 -20.75
C LEU A 137 -13.63 4.62 -21.29
N PHE A 138 -13.43 3.51 -20.61
CA PHE A 138 -13.87 2.17 -21.00
C PHE A 138 -14.43 1.38 -19.80
N TYR A 139 -15.02 2.09 -18.84
CA TYR A 139 -15.61 1.48 -17.64
C TYR A 139 -16.79 0.56 -17.99
N GLU A 140 -17.11 -0.40 -17.11
CA GLU A 140 -18.26 -1.30 -17.26
C GLU A 140 -18.28 -2.01 -18.64
N ASN A 141 -17.23 -2.80 -18.91
CA ASN A 141 -17.06 -3.58 -20.14
C ASN A 141 -16.57 -5.00 -19.80
N GLN A 142 -16.14 -5.76 -20.81
CA GLN A 142 -15.63 -7.13 -20.67
C GLN A 142 -14.15 -7.23 -21.06
N ILE A 143 -13.39 -6.14 -20.91
CA ILE A 143 -11.98 -6.08 -21.32
C ILE A 143 -11.14 -6.95 -20.40
N THR A 144 -10.32 -7.82 -21.00
CA THR A 144 -9.47 -8.77 -20.26
C THR A 144 -8.02 -8.32 -20.11
N SER A 145 -7.57 -7.38 -20.95
CA SER A 145 -6.19 -6.87 -20.93
C SER A 145 -6.10 -5.44 -21.46
N ILE A 146 -5.10 -4.72 -20.97
CA ILE A 146 -4.69 -3.41 -21.50
C ILE A 146 -3.59 -3.67 -22.54
N PRO A 147 -3.74 -3.23 -23.80
CA PRO A 147 -2.78 -3.54 -24.85
C PRO A 147 -1.48 -2.73 -24.67
N GLU A 148 -0.34 -3.30 -25.09
CA GLU A 148 0.98 -2.66 -24.96
C GLU A 148 1.09 -1.33 -25.72
N VAL A 149 0.26 -1.12 -26.75
CA VAL A 149 0.20 0.14 -27.49
C VAL A 149 -0.30 1.32 -26.64
N ILE A 150 -0.89 1.07 -25.46
CA ILE A 150 -1.34 2.15 -24.57
C ILE A 150 -0.19 3.10 -24.22
N GLY A 151 1.05 2.59 -24.10
CA GLY A 151 2.23 3.40 -23.80
C GLY A 151 2.54 4.48 -24.84
N GLN A 152 1.97 4.40 -26.04
CA GLN A 152 2.13 5.41 -27.10
C GLN A 152 1.29 6.67 -26.86
N LEU A 153 0.29 6.61 -25.96
CA LEU A 153 -0.62 7.71 -25.65
C LEU A 153 0.02 8.75 -24.70
N SER A 154 1.11 9.37 -25.15
CA SER A 154 1.91 10.27 -24.32
C SER A 154 1.17 11.48 -23.74
N ASN A 155 0.04 11.90 -24.33
CA ASN A 155 -0.81 13.00 -23.83
C ASN A 155 -1.93 12.54 -22.89
N LEU A 156 -2.06 11.24 -22.62
CA LEU A 156 -3.16 10.69 -21.83
C LEU A 156 -3.09 11.18 -20.38
N LYS A 157 -4.21 11.74 -19.90
CA LYS A 157 -4.38 12.26 -18.53
C LYS A 157 -5.31 11.39 -17.72
N TYR A 158 -6.35 10.83 -18.35
CA TYR A 158 -7.36 9.99 -17.71
C TYR A 158 -7.43 8.64 -18.40
N LEU A 159 -7.13 7.58 -17.65
CA LEU A 159 -7.34 6.20 -18.05
C LEU A 159 -8.34 5.55 -17.09
N ILE A 160 -9.57 5.37 -17.55
CA ILE A 160 -10.67 4.82 -16.76
C ILE A 160 -11.09 3.47 -17.36
N LEU A 161 -10.78 2.40 -16.63
CA LEU A 161 -10.97 1.01 -17.04
C LEU A 161 -11.57 0.17 -15.89
N CYS A 162 -12.31 0.82 -14.99
CA CYS A 162 -12.99 0.15 -13.89
C CYS A 162 -14.11 -0.79 -14.37
N GLU A 163 -14.53 -1.74 -13.53
CA GLU A 163 -15.64 -2.66 -13.81
C GLU A 163 -15.41 -3.44 -15.12
N ASN A 164 -14.25 -4.10 -15.18
CA ASN A 164 -13.81 -4.91 -16.31
C ASN A 164 -13.25 -6.26 -15.82
N GLN A 165 -12.59 -7.01 -16.70
CA GLN A 165 -12.00 -8.33 -16.40
C GLN A 165 -10.46 -8.29 -16.53
N ILE A 166 -9.84 -7.13 -16.31
CA ILE A 166 -8.41 -6.93 -16.50
C ILE A 166 -7.63 -7.68 -15.43
N THR A 167 -6.66 -8.48 -15.85
CA THR A 167 -5.87 -9.35 -14.96
C THR A 167 -4.52 -8.76 -14.55
N SER A 168 -4.01 -7.80 -15.31
CA SER A 168 -2.71 -7.17 -15.05
C SER A 168 -2.58 -5.78 -15.66
N ILE A 169 -1.70 -4.98 -15.06
CA ILE A 169 -1.29 -3.67 -15.59
C ILE A 169 0.00 -3.86 -16.38
N PRO A 170 0.06 -3.51 -17.67
CA PRO A 170 1.23 -3.76 -18.51
C PRO A 170 2.38 -2.82 -18.16
N LYS A 171 3.62 -3.25 -18.44
CA LYS A 171 4.83 -2.48 -18.10
C LYS A 171 4.94 -1.15 -18.84
N VAL A 172 4.31 -1.03 -20.01
CA VAL A 172 4.23 0.21 -20.78
C VAL A 172 3.44 1.31 -20.07
N ILE A 173 2.67 1.00 -19.02
CA ILE A 173 1.92 2.03 -18.29
C ILE A 173 2.85 3.15 -17.79
N GLY A 174 4.08 2.81 -17.40
CA GLY A 174 5.08 3.79 -16.94
C GLY A 174 5.50 4.82 -17.99
N GLN A 175 5.18 4.60 -19.28
CA GLN A 175 5.43 5.55 -20.36
C GLN A 175 4.43 6.71 -20.40
N LEU A 176 3.29 6.58 -19.71
CA LEU A 176 2.23 7.58 -19.66
C LEU A 176 2.58 8.75 -18.71
N SER A 177 3.63 9.48 -19.05
CA SER A 177 4.20 10.53 -18.19
C SER A 177 3.23 11.67 -17.85
N ASN A 178 2.17 11.89 -18.63
CA ASN A 178 1.13 12.90 -18.36
C ASN A 178 -0.10 12.34 -17.63
N LEU A 179 -0.11 11.06 -17.24
CA LEU A 179 -1.27 10.45 -16.62
C LEU A 179 -1.50 11.04 -15.23
N GLU A 180 -2.71 11.53 -15.00
CA GLU A 180 -3.14 12.14 -13.74
C GLU A 180 -4.11 11.22 -12.97
N TYR A 181 -4.95 10.46 -13.68
CA TYR A 181 -5.95 9.59 -13.09
C TYR A 181 -5.89 8.19 -13.73
N LEU A 182 -5.64 7.19 -12.89
CA LEU A 182 -5.67 5.78 -13.24
C LEU A 182 -6.73 5.07 -12.40
N LEU A 183 -7.88 4.77 -13.00
CA LEU A 183 -9.00 4.11 -12.34
C LEU A 183 -9.17 2.70 -12.92
N LEU A 184 -8.92 1.70 -12.08
CA LEU A 184 -8.90 0.27 -12.42
C LEU A 184 -9.66 -0.56 -11.36
N TYR A 185 -10.58 0.08 -10.62
CA TYR A 185 -11.34 -0.63 -9.59
C TYR A 185 -12.29 -1.68 -10.20
N GLU A 186 -12.69 -2.69 -9.42
CA GLU A 186 -13.55 -3.80 -9.87
C GLU A 186 -12.97 -4.50 -11.11
N ASN A 187 -11.78 -5.08 -10.93
CA ASN A 187 -11.06 -5.87 -11.93
C ASN A 187 -10.46 -7.12 -11.27
N GLN A 188 -9.59 -7.84 -11.99
CA GLN A 188 -8.94 -9.07 -11.53
C GLN A 188 -7.42 -8.89 -11.40
N ILE A 189 -6.96 -7.66 -11.13
CA ILE A 189 -5.54 -7.31 -11.08
C ILE A 189 -4.90 -7.94 -9.84
N THR A 190 -3.80 -8.67 -10.04
CA THR A 190 -3.12 -9.41 -8.97
C THR A 190 -1.93 -8.68 -8.37
N SER A 191 -1.37 -7.69 -9.07
CA SER A 191 -0.19 -6.95 -8.62
C SER A 191 -0.09 -5.57 -9.27
N ILE A 192 0.57 -4.66 -8.55
CA ILE A 192 0.95 -3.34 -9.05
C ILE A 192 2.38 -3.44 -9.60
N PRO A 193 2.63 -3.13 -10.88
CA PRO A 193 3.95 -3.29 -11.47
C PRO A 193 4.93 -2.22 -10.99
N GLU A 194 6.23 -2.52 -10.95
CA GLU A 194 7.27 -1.58 -10.49
C GLU A 194 7.34 -0.29 -11.33
N VAL A 195 6.92 -0.34 -12.59
CA VAL A 195 6.87 0.83 -13.47
C VAL A 195 5.83 1.87 -13.03
N ILE A 196 4.93 1.56 -12.09
CA ILE A 196 3.93 2.51 -11.61
C ILE A 196 4.60 3.77 -11.05
N GLY A 197 5.77 3.62 -10.40
CA GLY A 197 6.53 4.75 -9.83
C GLY A 197 7.01 5.78 -10.85
N GLN A 198 6.97 5.44 -12.15
CA GLN A 198 7.33 6.36 -13.24
C GLN A 198 6.23 7.38 -13.57
N LEU A 199 5.00 7.17 -13.09
CA LEU A 199 3.86 8.06 -13.31
C LEU A 199 3.93 9.30 -12.43
N SER A 200 4.91 10.16 -12.68
CA SER A 200 5.24 11.30 -11.82
C SER A 200 4.11 12.33 -11.69
N ASN A 201 3.19 12.42 -12.66
CA ASN A 201 2.04 13.32 -12.63
C ASN A 201 0.76 12.71 -12.03
N LEU A 202 0.81 11.44 -11.60
CA LEU A 202 -0.38 10.74 -11.11
C LEU A 202 -0.88 11.37 -9.81
N LYS A 203 -2.16 11.76 -9.80
CA LYS A 203 -2.87 12.36 -8.66
C LYS A 203 -3.82 11.37 -8.00
N CYS A 204 -4.40 10.46 -8.78
CA CYS A 204 -5.34 9.47 -8.29
C CYS A 204 -5.02 8.08 -8.84
N LEU A 205 -4.83 7.13 -7.93
CA LEU A 205 -4.72 5.71 -8.24
C LEU A 205 -5.83 4.96 -7.51
N ASN A 206 -6.80 4.44 -8.25
CA ASN A 206 -7.89 3.63 -7.69
C ASN A 206 -7.82 2.21 -8.23
N LEU A 207 -7.56 1.27 -7.34
CA LEU A 207 -7.42 -0.17 -7.56
C LEU A 207 -8.33 -0.96 -6.60
N ARG A 208 -9.41 -0.33 -6.11
CA ARG A 208 -10.40 -0.97 -5.24
C ARG A 208 -10.97 -2.25 -5.89
N GLU A 209 -11.37 -3.24 -5.10
CA GLU A 209 -11.99 -4.48 -5.59
C GLU A 209 -11.13 -5.17 -6.68
N ASN A 210 -9.94 -5.60 -6.27
CA ASN A 210 -9.01 -6.35 -7.09
C ASN A 210 -8.42 -7.51 -6.26
N GLN A 211 -7.38 -8.18 -6.78
CA GLN A 211 -6.72 -9.32 -6.13
C GLN A 211 -5.27 -8.98 -5.72
N ILE A 212 -4.99 -7.72 -5.41
CA ILE A 212 -3.64 -7.23 -5.10
C ILE A 212 -3.23 -7.71 -3.71
N THR A 213 -2.02 -8.26 -3.61
CA THR A 213 -1.50 -8.85 -2.36
C THR A 213 -0.47 -7.98 -1.63
N SER A 214 0.15 -7.03 -2.34
CA SER A 214 1.17 -6.15 -1.77
C SER A 214 1.24 -4.80 -2.49
N ILE A 215 1.72 -3.80 -1.75
CA ILE A 215 2.02 -2.47 -2.27
C ILE A 215 3.54 -2.43 -2.56
N PRO A 216 3.98 -2.18 -3.80
CA PRO A 216 5.41 -2.20 -4.13
C PRO A 216 6.14 -0.97 -3.59
N GLU A 217 7.44 -1.10 -3.30
CA GLU A 217 8.24 0.00 -2.75
C GLU A 217 8.29 1.25 -3.65
N VAL A 218 8.17 1.05 -4.96
CA VAL A 218 8.13 2.14 -5.95
C VAL A 218 6.93 3.07 -5.78
N ILE A 219 5.90 2.69 -5.01
CA ILE A 219 4.74 3.57 -4.78
C ILE A 219 5.17 4.91 -4.20
N GLY A 220 6.22 4.94 -3.37
CA GLY A 220 6.76 6.16 -2.77
C GLY A 220 7.30 7.18 -3.78
N GLN A 221 7.51 6.78 -5.03
CA GLN A 221 7.97 7.66 -6.12
C GLN A 221 6.85 8.55 -6.70
N LEU A 222 5.58 8.23 -6.40
CA LEU A 222 4.41 8.97 -6.88
C LEU A 222 4.20 10.28 -6.10
N SER A 223 5.15 11.20 -6.23
CA SER A 223 5.21 12.43 -5.43
C SER A 223 4.00 13.35 -5.55
N ASN A 224 3.25 13.30 -6.66
CA ASN A 224 2.03 14.08 -6.88
C ASN A 224 0.74 13.34 -6.49
N LEU A 225 0.82 12.11 -5.97
CA LEU A 225 -0.36 11.32 -5.62
C LEU A 225 -1.12 11.97 -4.47
N GLU A 226 -2.39 12.25 -4.69
CA GLU A 226 -3.30 12.84 -3.71
C GLU A 226 -4.27 11.80 -3.13
N SER A 227 -4.65 10.80 -3.92
CA SER A 227 -5.56 9.74 -3.49
C SER A 227 -5.05 8.37 -3.93
N LEU A 228 -4.95 7.45 -2.96
CA LEU A 228 -4.65 6.04 -3.18
C LEU A 228 -5.77 5.19 -2.60
N ASN A 229 -6.55 4.55 -3.47
CA ASN A 229 -7.61 3.63 -3.08
C ASN A 229 -7.23 2.19 -3.46
N LEU A 230 -7.07 1.36 -2.44
CA LEU A 230 -6.69 -0.05 -2.49
C LEU A 230 -7.68 -0.92 -1.68
N SER A 231 -8.89 -0.41 -1.47
CA SER A 231 -9.96 -1.08 -0.75
C SER A 231 -10.28 -2.46 -1.35
N GLU A 232 -10.76 -3.40 -0.56
CA GLU A 232 -11.27 -4.70 -1.04
C GLU A 232 -10.24 -5.46 -1.89
N ASN A 233 -9.05 -5.64 -1.32
CA ASN A 233 -7.95 -6.40 -1.90
C ASN A 233 -7.44 -7.43 -0.88
N GLN A 234 -6.25 -8.01 -1.12
CA GLN A 234 -5.61 -9.02 -0.26
C GLN A 234 -4.30 -8.48 0.34
N ILE A 235 -4.20 -7.17 0.54
CA ILE A 235 -2.97 -6.52 1.00
C ILE A 235 -2.72 -6.86 2.47
N THR A 236 -1.49 -7.28 2.78
CA THR A 236 -1.11 -7.74 4.12
C THR A 236 -0.36 -6.69 4.95
N SER A 237 0.25 -5.71 4.30
CA SER A 237 1.05 -4.69 4.97
C SER A 237 1.12 -3.38 4.17
N ILE A 238 1.31 -2.28 4.89
CA ILE A 238 1.59 -0.97 4.32
C ILE A 238 3.10 -0.72 4.44
N PRO A 239 3.84 -0.49 3.34
CA PRO A 239 5.29 -0.33 3.41
C PRO A 239 5.67 1.07 3.93
N GLU A 240 6.84 1.18 4.58
CA GLU A 240 7.37 2.45 5.12
C GLU A 240 7.58 3.53 4.04
N VAL A 241 7.72 3.14 2.77
CA VAL A 241 7.82 4.08 1.65
C VAL A 241 6.55 4.92 1.45
N ILE A 242 5.40 4.52 2.03
CA ILE A 242 4.15 5.29 1.93
C ILE A 242 4.33 6.72 2.47
N GLY A 243 5.24 6.91 3.43
CA GLY A 243 5.60 8.22 3.98
C GLY A 243 6.28 9.15 2.98
N GLN A 244 6.75 8.65 1.84
CA GLN A 244 7.34 9.46 0.76
C GLN A 244 6.27 10.14 -0.11
N LEU A 245 5.00 9.72 -0.03
CA LEU A 245 3.88 10.32 -0.74
C LEU A 245 3.51 11.68 -0.15
N SER A 246 4.33 12.69 -0.46
CA SER A 246 4.29 13.99 0.20
C SER A 246 3.03 14.82 -0.06
N ASN A 247 2.21 14.46 -1.05
CA ASN A 247 0.96 15.14 -1.38
C ASN A 247 -0.30 14.29 -1.07
N LEU A 248 -0.14 13.11 -0.47
CA LEU A 248 -1.25 12.19 -0.25
C LEU A 248 -2.23 12.76 0.78
N LYS A 249 -3.50 12.86 0.38
CA LYS A 249 -4.62 13.33 1.20
C LYS A 249 -5.50 12.17 1.66
N GLY A 250 -5.71 11.17 0.82
CA GLY A 250 -6.53 9.99 1.14
C GLY A 250 -5.78 8.69 0.92
N LEU A 251 -5.73 7.85 1.96
CA LEU A 251 -5.27 6.47 1.89
C LEU A 251 -6.42 5.54 2.30
N PHE A 252 -7.01 4.87 1.31
CA PHE A 252 -8.17 3.98 1.52
C PHE A 252 -7.72 2.54 1.34
N LEU A 253 -7.77 1.78 2.44
CA LEU A 253 -7.40 0.37 2.51
C LEU A 253 -8.48 -0.53 3.18
N PRO A 254 -9.78 -0.19 3.26
CA PRO A 254 -10.74 -1.05 3.93
C PRO A 254 -10.82 -2.44 3.30
N ASN A 255 -11.24 -3.44 4.09
CA ASN A 255 -11.42 -4.83 3.67
C ASN A 255 -10.16 -5.43 3.02
N ASN A 256 -9.03 -5.34 3.72
CA ASN A 256 -7.76 -5.99 3.39
C ASN A 256 -7.30 -6.89 4.56
N GLN A 257 -6.05 -7.35 4.54
CA GLN A 257 -5.45 -8.22 5.56
C GLN A 257 -4.36 -7.50 6.38
N ILE A 258 -4.46 -6.17 6.51
CA ILE A 258 -3.45 -5.34 7.15
C ILE A 258 -3.53 -5.49 8.68
N THR A 259 -2.40 -5.79 9.31
CA THR A 259 -2.32 -5.94 10.77
C THR A 259 -1.63 -4.76 11.44
N GLU A 260 -0.84 -3.99 10.69
CA GLU A 260 0.00 -2.92 11.23
C GLU A 260 -0.08 -1.61 10.45
N ILE A 261 0.04 -0.50 11.20
CA ILE A 261 0.16 0.85 10.65
C ILE A 261 1.62 1.29 10.81
N PRO A 262 2.36 1.54 9.73
CA PRO A 262 3.75 1.96 9.81
C PRO A 262 3.88 3.36 10.41
N GLU A 263 5.01 3.58 11.07
CA GLU A 263 5.28 4.77 11.88
C GLU A 263 5.30 6.07 11.07
N VAL A 264 5.72 5.98 9.81
CA VAL A 264 5.75 7.11 8.88
C VAL A 264 4.40 7.79 8.65
N ILE A 265 3.28 7.08 8.81
CA ILE A 265 1.94 7.64 8.59
C ILE A 265 1.66 8.80 9.55
N ARG A 266 2.23 8.78 10.77
CA ARG A 266 2.14 9.89 11.73
C ARG A 266 2.74 11.20 11.22
N ASN A 267 3.69 11.12 10.29
CA ASN A 267 4.44 12.26 9.78
C ASN A 267 3.94 12.74 8.41
N MET A 268 2.90 12.11 7.85
CA MET A 268 2.33 12.50 6.56
C MET A 268 1.51 13.78 6.71
N LYS A 269 2.15 14.93 6.46
CA LYS A 269 1.62 16.28 6.73
C LYS A 269 0.25 16.57 6.08
N TYR A 270 0.01 16.04 4.89
CA TYR A 270 -1.21 16.33 4.11
C TYR A 270 -2.22 15.20 4.14
N LEU A 271 -1.95 14.11 4.87
CA LEU A 271 -2.91 13.02 4.99
C LEU A 271 -4.09 13.52 5.82
N GLU A 272 -5.28 13.44 5.23
CA GLU A 272 -6.54 13.87 5.81
C GLU A 272 -7.42 12.66 6.17
N LYS A 273 -7.40 11.63 5.32
CA LYS A 273 -8.18 10.41 5.49
C LYS A 273 -7.31 9.16 5.47
N LEU A 274 -7.48 8.31 6.48
CA LEU A 274 -6.94 6.95 6.54
C LEU A 274 -8.09 6.00 6.85
N ASP A 275 -8.42 5.14 5.90
CA ASP A 275 -9.45 4.12 6.12
C ASP A 275 -8.83 2.73 6.16
N LEU A 276 -9.02 2.06 7.30
CA LEU A 276 -8.54 0.71 7.59
C LEU A 276 -9.67 -0.21 8.06
N ARG A 277 -10.96 0.17 7.86
CA ARG A 277 -12.11 -0.66 8.26
C ARG A 277 -12.02 -2.07 7.66
N GLY A 278 -12.50 -3.08 8.38
CA GLY A 278 -12.46 -4.46 7.88
C GLY A 278 -11.06 -5.08 7.76
N ASN A 279 -10.01 -4.44 8.29
CA ASN A 279 -8.69 -5.04 8.43
C ASN A 279 -8.48 -5.63 9.84
N PRO A 280 -7.61 -6.64 9.99
CA PRO A 280 -7.19 -7.18 11.29
C PRO A 280 -6.23 -6.25 12.07
N VAL A 281 -6.37 -4.93 11.95
CA VAL A 281 -5.64 -3.97 12.78
C VAL A 281 -6.21 -3.99 14.21
N PRO A 282 -5.38 -3.91 15.26
CA PRO A 282 -5.81 -3.89 16.67
C PRO A 282 -6.45 -2.54 17.07
N ILE A 283 -7.46 -2.10 16.32
CA ILE A 283 -8.23 -0.88 16.56
C ILE A 283 -9.71 -1.26 16.54
N SER A 284 -10.47 -0.79 17.52
CA SER A 284 -11.90 -1.08 17.57
C SER A 284 -12.64 -0.51 16.34
N PRO A 285 -13.65 -1.22 15.78
CA PRO A 285 -14.43 -0.72 14.65
C PRO A 285 -15.07 0.65 14.89
N GLN A 286 -15.43 0.98 16.14
CA GLN A 286 -15.96 2.28 16.51
C GLN A 286 -15.00 3.43 16.21
N VAL A 287 -13.69 3.21 16.39
CA VAL A 287 -12.64 4.19 16.09
C VAL A 287 -12.37 4.26 14.59
N LEU A 288 -12.42 3.12 13.90
CA LEU A 288 -12.24 3.08 12.44
C LEU A 288 -13.43 3.67 11.66
N GLY A 289 -14.59 3.84 12.31
CA GLY A 289 -15.81 4.39 11.72
C GLY A 289 -16.87 3.32 11.41
N GLN A 290 -18.13 3.76 11.32
CA GLN A 290 -19.30 2.88 11.08
C GLN A 290 -20.01 3.31 9.80
N GLY A 291 -19.68 2.66 8.69
CA GLY A 291 -20.30 2.87 7.39
C GLY A 291 -19.56 2.11 6.30
N GLN A 292 -20.11 2.10 5.08
CA GLN A 292 -19.51 1.45 3.91
C GLN A 292 -18.90 2.45 2.92
N ASP A 293 -19.14 3.76 3.10
CA ASP A 293 -18.62 4.83 2.24
C ASP A 293 -17.35 5.48 2.83
N ASP A 294 -16.61 6.19 1.97
CA ASP A 294 -15.37 6.92 2.31
C ASP A 294 -15.63 8.16 3.21
N GLU A 295 -16.88 8.53 3.44
CA GLU A 295 -17.27 9.62 4.34
C GLU A 295 -17.46 9.15 5.78
N SER A 296 -17.75 7.86 5.98
CA SER A 296 -17.96 7.27 7.30
C SER A 296 -16.69 6.70 7.93
N CYS A 297 -15.50 7.04 7.41
CA CYS A 297 -14.23 6.63 8.03
C CYS A 297 -13.99 7.40 9.33
N GLY A 298 -13.28 6.77 10.27
CA GLY A 298 -12.89 7.41 11.53
C GLY A 298 -11.99 8.62 11.30
N ASP A 299 -11.97 9.53 12.29
CA ASP A 299 -11.05 10.66 12.30
C ASP A 299 -9.59 10.17 12.32
N LEU A 300 -8.77 10.69 11.42
CA LEU A 300 -7.37 10.27 11.25
C LEU A 300 -6.58 10.34 12.56
N ARG A 301 -6.70 11.44 13.33
CA ARG A 301 -5.97 11.60 14.58
C ARG A 301 -6.42 10.58 15.60
N THR A 302 -7.73 10.36 15.70
CA THR A 302 -8.31 9.37 16.61
C THR A 302 -7.88 7.96 16.26
N ILE A 303 -7.77 7.60 14.98
CA ILE A 303 -7.25 6.30 14.53
C ILE A 303 -5.77 6.15 14.92
N LEU A 304 -4.94 7.13 14.59
CA LEU A 304 -3.50 7.09 14.88
C LEU A 304 -3.24 7.11 16.38
N ASP A 305 -3.94 7.97 17.13
CA ASP A 305 -3.88 7.99 18.59
C ASP A 305 -4.36 6.66 19.15
N SER A 306 -5.51 6.13 18.73
CA SER A 306 -5.95 4.82 19.21
C SER A 306 -4.91 3.74 18.93
N TYR A 307 -4.31 3.68 17.74
CA TYR A 307 -3.33 2.65 17.40
C TYR A 307 -2.00 2.81 18.15
N PHE A 308 -1.40 4.00 18.08
CA PHE A 308 -0.09 4.26 18.64
C PHE A 308 -0.13 4.57 20.13
N HIS A 309 -1.26 5.05 20.66
CA HIS A 309 -1.50 5.17 22.10
C HIS A 309 -1.87 3.82 22.70
N THR A 310 -2.58 2.91 22.01
CA THR A 310 -2.78 1.52 22.51
C THR A 310 -1.54 0.65 22.42
N ARG A 311 -0.68 0.82 21.41
CA ARG A 311 0.67 0.24 21.43
C ARG A 311 1.61 0.92 22.44
N ASN A 312 1.27 2.13 22.91
CA ASN A 312 1.88 2.80 24.06
C ASN A 312 1.05 2.68 25.36
N LEU A 313 -0.02 1.88 25.41
CA LEU A 313 -0.91 1.73 26.60
C LEU A 313 -0.23 0.99 27.74
N ALA A 314 1.07 0.78 27.66
CA ALA A 314 1.86 0.65 28.86
C ALA A 314 1.70 1.91 29.73
N LEU A 315 1.60 3.14 29.21
CA LEU A 315 1.75 4.34 30.05
C LEU A 315 0.59 4.69 30.99
N PRO A 316 -0.70 4.76 30.61
CA PRO A 316 -1.75 5.22 31.52
C PRO A 316 -2.10 4.20 32.61
N GLU A 317 -2.09 2.91 32.26
CA GLU A 317 -2.27 1.82 33.24
C GLU A 317 -1.03 1.68 34.11
N LEU A 318 0.20 1.82 33.59
CA LEU A 318 1.40 1.88 34.44
C LEU A 318 1.51 3.16 35.26
N ASP A 319 0.98 4.30 34.80
CA ASP A 319 0.94 5.55 35.58
C ASP A 319 -0.14 5.50 36.65
N ALA A 320 -1.28 4.83 36.39
CA ALA A 320 -2.29 4.54 37.41
C ALA A 320 -1.78 3.50 38.42
N GLU A 321 -1.10 2.44 37.97
CA GLU A 321 -0.45 1.45 38.84
C GLU A 321 0.69 2.10 39.64
N ARG A 322 1.48 2.97 39.01
CA ARG A 322 2.55 3.77 39.66
C ARG A 322 1.99 4.75 40.67
N GLN A 323 0.93 5.50 40.35
CA GLN A 323 0.28 6.41 41.29
C GLN A 323 -0.39 5.65 42.44
N LYS A 324 -0.93 4.46 42.17
CA LYS A 324 -1.45 3.54 43.20
C LYS A 324 -0.34 3.05 44.11
N ILE A 325 0.78 2.57 43.56
CA ILE A 325 1.99 2.15 44.29
C ILE A 325 2.61 3.31 45.10
N GLU A 326 2.66 4.52 44.54
CA GLU A 326 3.14 5.73 45.19
C GLU A 326 2.18 6.22 46.30
N SER A 327 0.87 6.00 46.16
CA SER A 327 -0.17 6.42 47.13
C SER A 327 -0.42 5.42 48.27
N GLU A 328 -0.16 4.13 48.04
CA GLU A 328 -0.35 3.07 49.04
C GLU A 328 0.84 2.94 50.00
N GLY A 329 1.91 3.72 49.80
CA GLY A 329 3.03 3.82 50.73
C GLY A 329 3.87 2.55 50.87
N TYR A 330 3.72 1.59 49.96
CA TYR A 330 4.49 0.34 49.94
C TYR A 330 5.86 0.55 49.29
N PHE A 331 6.71 1.33 49.95
CA PHE A 331 8.15 1.20 49.77
C PHE A 331 8.70 0.31 50.88
N ASP A 332 8.78 -0.99 50.60
CA ASP A 332 9.53 -1.94 51.43
C ASP A 332 10.50 -2.71 50.53
N ALA A 333 11.78 -2.33 50.60
CA ALA A 333 12.85 -2.82 49.75
C ALA A 333 13.23 -4.29 50.01
N GLU A 334 12.52 -5.00 50.89
CA GLU A 334 12.89 -6.33 51.38
C GLU A 334 11.99 -7.49 50.90
N THR A 335 10.99 -7.27 50.03
CA THR A 335 10.08 -8.36 49.59
C THR A 335 10.22 -8.81 48.11
N LEU A 336 10.42 -10.12 47.95
CA LEU A 336 10.67 -10.90 46.71
C LEU A 336 9.60 -10.77 45.61
N GLN A 337 8.41 -10.30 45.95
CA GLN A 337 7.28 -10.13 45.03
C GLN A 337 7.38 -8.83 44.24
N ASP A 338 8.00 -7.79 44.83
CA ASP A 338 8.19 -6.47 44.22
C ASP A 338 9.35 -6.45 43.21
N ALA A 339 10.42 -7.21 43.49
CA ALA A 339 11.53 -7.45 42.55
C ALA A 339 11.08 -8.19 41.28
N ARG A 340 10.11 -9.11 41.40
CA ARG A 340 9.52 -9.85 40.27
C ARG A 340 8.70 -8.94 39.35
N GLN A 341 7.93 -8.02 39.90
CA GLN A 341 7.17 -7.05 39.11
C GLN A 341 8.07 -6.06 38.35
N ARG A 342 9.21 -5.65 38.93
CA ARG A 342 10.21 -4.81 38.24
C ARG A 342 10.95 -5.53 37.10
N ILE A 343 11.25 -6.82 37.24
CA ILE A 343 11.89 -7.62 36.18
C ILE A 343 10.91 -7.82 35.02
N THR A 344 9.64 -8.11 35.28
CA THR A 344 8.60 -8.21 34.25
C THR A 344 8.37 -6.87 33.55
N ALA A 345 8.31 -5.75 34.30
CA ALA A 345 8.21 -4.40 33.72
C ALA A 345 9.44 -4.04 32.85
N SER A 346 10.66 -4.40 33.27
CA SER A 346 11.89 -4.17 32.50
C SER A 346 12.01 -5.09 31.27
N ILE A 347 11.37 -6.26 31.26
CA ILE A 347 11.29 -7.16 30.11
C ILE A 347 10.27 -6.65 29.09
N VAL A 348 9.13 -6.12 29.56
CA VAL A 348 8.10 -5.48 28.73
C VAL A 348 8.62 -4.16 28.11
N GLN A 349 9.45 -3.39 28.83
CA GLN A 349 10.05 -2.15 28.34
C GLN A 349 11.15 -2.36 27.26
N ARG A 350 11.60 -3.60 27.02
CA ARG A 350 12.73 -3.93 26.12
C ARG A 350 12.34 -4.34 24.70
N GLN A 351 11.08 -4.19 24.29
CA GLN A 351 10.77 -4.22 22.87
C GLN A 351 11.16 -2.90 22.20
N GLY A 352 12.13 -2.97 21.28
CA GLY A 352 12.29 -1.96 20.24
C GLY A 352 13.33 -0.84 20.44
N GLN A 353 14.58 -1.11 20.83
CA GLN A 353 15.63 -0.08 20.71
C GLN A 353 16.91 -0.54 19.99
N ALA A 354 16.82 -0.63 18.65
CA ALA A 354 17.99 -0.63 17.77
C ALA A 354 18.84 0.65 17.94
N GLY A 355 18.21 1.79 18.23
CA GLY A 355 18.90 3.09 18.42
C GLY A 355 19.78 3.17 19.67
N PHE A 356 19.33 2.64 20.81
CA PHE A 356 20.12 2.61 22.05
C PHE A 356 21.28 1.62 21.97
N ARG A 357 21.06 0.42 21.40
CA ARG A 357 22.13 -0.56 21.17
C ARG A 357 23.18 -0.06 20.19
N ARG A 358 22.76 0.62 19.12
CA ARG A 358 23.67 1.28 18.19
C ARG A 358 24.52 2.34 18.90
N LYS A 359 23.93 3.18 19.75
CA LYS A 359 24.66 4.18 20.55
C LYS A 359 25.63 3.55 21.56
N LEU A 360 25.23 2.47 22.23
CA LEU A 360 26.05 1.74 23.20
C LEU A 360 27.23 1.03 22.52
N LEU A 361 27.00 0.33 21.40
CA LEU A 361 28.06 -0.36 20.66
C LEU A 361 29.03 0.61 19.96
N ILE A 362 28.55 1.77 19.49
CA ILE A 362 29.41 2.87 19.01
C ILE A 362 30.29 3.38 20.15
N ALA A 363 29.77 3.51 21.38
CA ALA A 363 30.55 3.90 22.56
C ALA A 363 31.63 2.85 22.94
N TYR A 364 31.47 1.59 22.52
CA TYR A 364 32.44 0.50 22.71
C TYR A 364 33.30 0.18 21.45
N GLY A 365 33.28 1.04 20.43
CA GLY A 365 34.14 0.88 19.24
C GLY A 365 33.57 -0.01 18.13
N GLY A 366 32.26 -0.27 18.13
CA GLY A 366 31.55 -0.94 17.03
C GLY A 366 31.54 -2.46 17.09
N ARG A 367 31.84 -3.09 18.24
CA ARG A 367 31.83 -4.56 18.42
C ARG A 367 31.16 -4.99 19.74
N CYS A 368 30.58 -6.20 19.73
CA CYS A 368 30.01 -6.83 20.91
C CYS A 368 31.11 -7.27 21.88
N PRO A 369 31.11 -6.85 23.16
CA PRO A 369 32.21 -7.13 24.10
C PRO A 369 32.33 -8.60 24.55
N ILE A 370 31.38 -9.44 24.14
CA ILE A 370 31.29 -10.85 24.57
C ILE A 370 31.60 -11.82 23.43
N THR A 371 31.25 -11.46 22.18
CA THR A 371 31.48 -12.32 21.01
C THR A 371 32.25 -11.66 19.87
N ASP A 372 32.68 -10.41 20.05
CA ASP A 372 33.44 -9.58 19.10
C ASP A 372 32.84 -9.45 17.70
N CYS A 373 31.55 -9.77 17.55
CA CYS A 373 30.83 -9.57 16.31
C CYS A 373 30.54 -8.08 16.10
N ASP A 374 30.55 -7.65 14.83
CA ASP A 374 30.20 -6.28 14.47
C ASP A 374 28.72 -5.97 14.77
N VAL A 375 28.41 -4.67 14.77
CA VAL A 375 27.08 -4.14 15.09
C VAL A 375 25.99 -4.77 14.23
N GLU A 376 26.27 -5.04 12.96
CA GLU A 376 25.29 -5.56 12.00
C GLU A 376 24.97 -7.02 12.29
N SER A 377 26.00 -7.85 12.45
CA SER A 377 25.91 -9.27 12.84
C SER A 377 25.26 -9.47 14.22
N ALA A 378 25.52 -8.56 15.16
CA ALA A 378 24.91 -8.59 16.50
C ALA A 378 23.41 -8.24 16.47
N ILE A 379 23.01 -7.36 15.54
CA ILE A 379 21.62 -6.95 15.33
C ILE A 379 20.85 -8.04 14.57
N GLU A 380 21.47 -8.68 13.58
CA GLU A 380 20.90 -9.81 12.81
C GLU A 380 20.68 -11.05 13.68
N ALA A 381 21.69 -11.44 14.48
CA ALA A 381 21.58 -12.58 15.39
C ALA A 381 20.50 -12.38 16.49
N ALA A 382 20.13 -11.13 16.77
CA ALA A 382 19.08 -10.77 17.72
C ALA A 382 17.67 -10.74 17.10
N HIS A 383 17.55 -10.66 15.76
CA HIS A 383 16.29 -10.62 15.03
C HIS A 383 15.97 -11.90 14.23
N ILE A 384 16.68 -13.00 14.50
CA ILE A 384 16.39 -14.38 14.06
C ILE A 384 16.82 -14.68 12.60
N ILE A 385 17.78 -15.59 12.43
CA ILE A 385 17.88 -16.50 11.27
C ILE A 385 18.11 -17.93 11.81
N PRO A 386 17.47 -18.98 11.24
CA PRO A 386 17.67 -20.37 11.66
C PRO A 386 19.06 -20.85 11.25
N TYR A 387 19.87 -21.28 12.22
CA TYR A 387 21.22 -21.79 11.96
C TYR A 387 21.15 -23.21 11.37
N GLN A 388 21.66 -23.38 10.15
CA GLN A 388 21.90 -24.69 9.53
C GLN A 388 23.17 -25.31 10.12
N GLY A 389 23.03 -26.05 11.21
CA GLY A 389 24.11 -26.83 11.82
C GLY A 389 23.55 -27.88 12.78
N THR A 390 24.18 -29.05 12.86
CA THR A 390 23.65 -30.25 13.54
C THR A 390 23.69 -30.24 15.08
N GLN A 391 23.89 -29.08 15.71
CA GLN A 391 23.89 -28.93 17.16
C GLN A 391 22.92 -27.81 17.56
N THR A 392 21.80 -28.19 18.18
CA THR A 392 20.55 -27.42 18.19
C THR A 392 20.41 -26.43 19.36
N ASN A 393 19.73 -25.30 19.09
CA ASN A 393 18.96 -24.51 20.05
C ASN A 393 17.51 -25.02 20.10
N HIS A 394 17.33 -26.30 20.47
CA HIS A 394 16.03 -26.91 20.67
C HIS A 394 15.72 -26.92 22.19
N PRO A 395 14.44 -26.77 22.62
CA PRO A 395 14.06 -26.90 24.04
C PRO A 395 14.45 -28.22 24.72
N THR A 396 15.00 -29.19 23.98
CA THR A 396 15.54 -30.45 24.49
C THR A 396 17.00 -30.38 24.99
N ASN A 397 17.72 -29.26 24.81
CA ASN A 397 19.14 -29.15 25.21
C ASN A 397 19.41 -28.31 26.47
N GLY A 398 18.38 -27.87 27.20
CA GLY A 398 18.55 -27.34 28.56
C GLY A 398 19.42 -26.08 28.70
N LEU A 399 19.36 -25.15 27.73
CA LEU A 399 19.97 -23.82 27.85
C LEU A 399 18.91 -22.73 27.60
N PRO A 400 18.75 -21.75 28.52
CA PRO A 400 17.92 -20.57 28.26
C PRO A 400 18.56 -19.65 27.21
N LEU A 401 17.73 -18.82 26.59
CA LEU A 401 18.07 -17.94 25.47
C LEU A 401 19.34 -17.11 25.78
N ARG A 402 20.25 -16.99 24.80
CA ARG A 402 21.50 -16.23 24.89
C ARG A 402 21.31 -14.81 25.50
N ALA A 403 20.16 -14.18 25.27
CA ALA A 403 19.80 -12.87 25.81
C ALA A 403 19.63 -12.82 27.35
N ASP A 404 19.16 -13.91 27.96
CA ASP A 404 18.97 -14.01 29.41
C ASP A 404 20.33 -14.05 30.12
N ILE A 405 21.28 -14.80 29.56
CA ILE A 405 22.63 -14.95 30.11
C ILE A 405 23.37 -13.60 30.09
N HIS A 406 23.22 -12.81 29.03
CA HIS A 406 23.78 -11.46 28.97
C HIS A 406 23.22 -10.55 30.07
N THR A 407 21.90 -10.59 30.28
CA THR A 407 21.25 -9.78 31.32
C THR A 407 21.66 -10.22 32.73
N LEU A 408 21.75 -11.53 32.98
CA LEU A 408 22.21 -12.07 34.27
C LEU A 408 23.67 -11.74 34.55
N PHE A 409 24.51 -11.69 33.52
CA PHE A 409 25.90 -11.27 33.63
C PHE A 409 25.99 -9.78 33.99
N ASP A 410 25.31 -8.89 33.26
CA ASP A 410 25.29 -7.45 33.53
C ASP A 410 24.78 -7.12 34.96
N LEU A 411 23.79 -7.87 35.45
CA LEU A 411 23.26 -7.72 36.81
C LEU A 411 24.18 -8.30 37.90
N HIS A 412 25.27 -8.98 37.52
CA HIS A 412 26.18 -9.70 38.40
C HIS A 412 25.47 -10.83 39.16
N LEU A 413 24.47 -11.46 38.52
CA LEU A 413 23.81 -12.67 39.00
C LEU A 413 24.50 -13.93 38.48
N VAL A 414 25.21 -13.80 37.37
CA VAL A 414 26.12 -14.81 36.84
C VAL A 414 27.47 -14.15 36.59
N SER A 415 28.56 -14.85 36.86
CA SER A 415 29.91 -14.43 36.48
C SER A 415 30.74 -15.65 36.08
N ILE A 416 32.00 -15.44 35.72
CA ILE A 416 32.92 -16.50 35.32
C ILE A 416 34.16 -16.36 36.18
N ARG A 417 34.61 -17.47 36.77
CA ARG A 417 35.83 -17.49 37.55
C ARG A 417 37.03 -17.33 36.60
N PRO A 418 37.86 -16.28 36.74
CA PRO A 418 38.91 -15.99 35.75
C PRO A 418 40.02 -17.06 35.65
N ASP A 419 40.24 -17.84 36.70
CA ASP A 419 41.27 -18.88 36.78
C ASP A 419 40.80 -20.24 36.25
N THR A 420 39.54 -20.60 36.47
CA THR A 420 38.99 -21.92 36.08
C THR A 420 38.07 -21.88 34.85
N ASN A 421 37.64 -20.68 34.44
CA ASN A 421 36.59 -20.44 33.43
C ASN A 421 35.26 -21.13 33.77
N GLU A 422 35.01 -21.38 35.05
CA GLU A 422 33.74 -21.94 35.52
C GLU A 422 32.73 -20.83 35.74
N VAL A 423 31.50 -21.07 35.32
CA VAL A 423 30.39 -20.17 35.59
C VAL A 423 30.05 -20.22 37.07
N VAL A 424 30.01 -19.06 37.70
CA VAL A 424 29.51 -18.88 39.06
C VAL A 424 28.16 -18.19 39.02
N ILE A 425 27.25 -18.61 39.89
CA ILE A 425 25.94 -18.00 40.02
C ILE A 425 25.79 -17.38 41.41
N ALA A 426 25.03 -16.31 41.47
CA ALA A 426 24.65 -15.67 42.72
C ALA A 426 23.77 -16.62 43.55
N PRO A 427 23.79 -16.54 44.90
CA PRO A 427 22.90 -17.32 45.75
C PRO A 427 21.42 -17.19 45.37
N ALA A 428 21.02 -16.00 44.89
CA ALA A 428 19.73 -15.69 44.30
C ALA A 428 19.25 -16.64 43.18
N LEU A 429 20.16 -17.26 42.44
CA LEU A 429 19.81 -18.16 41.33
C LEU A 429 19.71 -19.63 41.75
N VAL A 430 20.07 -19.95 43.00
CA VAL A 430 19.93 -21.30 43.55
C VAL A 430 18.43 -21.61 43.74
N GLY A 431 17.97 -22.73 43.17
CA GLY A 431 16.57 -23.13 43.11
C GLY A 431 15.82 -22.67 41.86
N THR A 432 16.48 -21.94 40.95
CA THR A 432 15.90 -21.51 39.66
C THR A 432 16.36 -22.40 38.50
N CYS A 433 15.76 -22.24 37.32
CA CYS A 433 16.23 -22.92 36.09
C CYS A 433 17.65 -22.51 35.67
N TYR A 434 18.23 -21.47 36.26
CA TYR A 434 19.62 -21.04 36.02
C TYR A 434 20.62 -21.69 37.00
N GLN A 435 20.14 -22.46 38.00
CA GLN A 435 21.03 -23.17 38.92
C GLN A 435 21.97 -24.13 38.17
N ASP A 436 21.49 -24.74 37.10
CA ASP A 436 22.25 -25.71 36.30
C ASP A 436 23.44 -25.08 35.54
N LEU A 437 23.56 -23.74 35.54
CA LEU A 437 24.72 -23.03 35.02
C LEU A 437 25.90 -23.03 35.99
N ALA A 438 25.68 -23.23 37.29
CA ALA A 438 26.74 -23.26 38.29
C ALA A 438 27.80 -24.31 37.94
N ASP A 439 29.06 -23.94 38.11
CA ASP A 439 30.24 -24.78 37.92
C ASP A 439 30.41 -25.34 36.49
N ARG A 440 29.61 -24.88 35.52
CA ARG A 440 29.82 -25.22 34.11
C ARG A 440 31.13 -24.61 33.63
N LYS A 441 32.05 -25.44 33.19
CA LYS A 441 33.32 -25.02 32.61
C LYS A 441 33.14 -24.52 31.18
N LEU A 442 33.55 -23.28 30.92
CA LEU A 442 33.52 -22.69 29.60
C LEU A 442 34.83 -22.97 28.85
N THR A 443 34.69 -23.37 27.59
CA THR A 443 35.82 -23.43 26.65
C THR A 443 35.99 -22.06 26.02
N LEU A 444 37.05 -21.35 26.39
CA LEU A 444 37.36 -20.04 25.81
C LEU A 444 38.09 -20.18 24.47
N PRO A 445 37.87 -19.24 23.52
CA PRO A 445 38.63 -19.18 22.27
C PRO A 445 40.14 -19.07 22.54
N GLN A 446 40.96 -19.81 21.79
CA GLN A 446 42.43 -19.75 21.92
C GLN A 446 43.06 -18.56 21.20
N ASP A 447 42.33 -17.92 20.29
CA ASP A 447 42.80 -16.74 19.57
C ASP A 447 42.74 -15.50 20.48
N GLN A 448 43.89 -14.84 20.66
CA GLN A 448 44.02 -13.66 21.52
C GLN A 448 43.16 -12.46 21.08
N LYS A 449 42.69 -12.42 19.82
CA LYS A 449 41.78 -11.36 19.34
C LYS A 449 40.32 -11.60 19.72
N THR A 450 39.95 -12.85 19.99
CA THR A 450 38.57 -13.27 20.28
C THR A 450 38.41 -13.83 21.70
N ALA A 451 39.51 -14.08 22.40
CA ALA A 451 39.52 -14.45 23.82
C ALA A 451 39.03 -13.28 24.69
N PRO A 452 38.21 -13.54 25.73
CA PRO A 452 37.71 -12.49 26.60
C PRO A 452 38.86 -11.77 27.33
N ASN A 453 38.72 -10.46 27.47
CA ASN A 453 39.70 -9.65 28.18
C ASN A 453 39.75 -10.08 29.66
N GLN A 454 40.86 -10.72 30.05
CA GLN A 454 41.04 -11.29 31.37
C GLN A 454 40.98 -10.26 32.51
N ASN A 455 41.38 -9.01 32.24
CA ASN A 455 41.26 -7.92 33.21
C ASN A 455 39.80 -7.49 33.39
N ALA A 456 39.00 -7.46 32.32
CA ALA A 456 37.57 -7.18 32.40
C ALA A 456 36.81 -8.30 33.13
N LEU A 457 37.15 -9.56 32.84
CA LEU A 457 36.57 -10.73 33.51
C LEU A 457 36.88 -10.73 35.01
N SER A 458 38.11 -10.40 35.38
CA SER A 458 38.54 -10.29 36.77
C SER A 458 37.79 -9.18 37.52
N LYS A 459 37.68 -7.98 36.92
CA LYS A 459 36.90 -6.87 37.51
C LYS A 459 35.43 -7.22 37.70
N HIS A 460 34.84 -7.90 36.73
CA HIS A 460 33.45 -8.34 36.81
C HIS A 460 33.26 -9.38 37.92
N TYR A 461 34.16 -10.36 38.02
CA TYR A 461 34.14 -11.39 39.05
C TYR A 461 34.34 -10.78 40.46
N GLU A 462 35.22 -9.79 40.61
CA GLU A 462 35.40 -9.05 41.86
C GLU A 462 34.13 -8.29 42.28
N ALA A 463 33.47 -7.63 41.32
CA ALA A 463 32.20 -6.95 41.56
C ALA A 463 31.09 -7.95 41.94
N PHE A 464 31.04 -9.11 41.29
CA PHE A 464 30.15 -10.23 41.63
C PHE A 464 30.39 -10.73 43.06
N LEU A 465 31.65 -10.95 43.45
CA LEU A 465 32.00 -11.40 44.81
C LEU A 465 31.67 -10.34 45.86
N SER A 466 31.92 -9.06 45.56
CA SER A 466 31.58 -7.94 46.43
C SER A 466 30.07 -7.86 46.70
N LYS A 467 29.26 -8.03 45.65
CA LYS A 467 27.79 -8.09 45.74
C LYS A 467 27.29 -9.34 46.48
N CYS A 468 27.96 -10.49 46.33
CA CYS A 468 27.66 -11.70 47.09
C CYS A 468 27.99 -11.57 48.60
N LYS A 469 29.10 -10.89 48.93
CA LYS A 469 29.57 -10.70 50.31
C LYS A 469 28.78 -9.62 51.06
N SER A 470 28.40 -8.55 50.38
CA SER A 470 27.56 -7.47 50.93
C SER A 470 26.11 -7.88 51.19
N GLY A 471 25.73 -9.12 50.85
CA GLY A 471 24.37 -9.63 51.04
C GLY A 471 23.38 -9.15 49.97
N GLN A 472 23.80 -8.26 49.06
CA GLN A 472 22.98 -7.74 47.96
C GLN A 472 22.45 -8.82 47.01
N LEU A 473 23.04 -10.02 47.06
CA LEU A 473 22.68 -11.18 46.23
C LEU A 473 22.18 -12.40 47.03
N LYS A 474 22.00 -12.29 48.36
CA LYS A 474 21.79 -13.44 49.26
C LYS A 474 20.33 -13.84 49.51
N ARG A 475 19.38 -13.15 48.90
CA ARG A 475 17.97 -13.55 48.70
C ARG A 475 17.37 -12.46 47.82
N LEU A 476 17.37 -12.70 46.51
CA LEU A 476 16.51 -11.99 45.56
C LEU A 476 15.13 -12.58 45.64
#